data_AF-A0A7W0L6Y9-F1
#
_entry.id   AF-A0A7W0L6Y9-F1
#
_cell.length_a   1.000
_cell.length_b   1.000
_cell.length_c   1.000
_cell.angle_alpha   90.00
_cell.angle_beta   90.00
_cell.angle_gamma   90.00
#
_symmetry.space_group_name_H-M   'P 1'
#
loop_
_entity.id
_entity.type
_entity.pdbx_description
1 polymer ?
#
loop_
_entity_poly.entity_id
_entity_poly.type
_entity_poly.pdbx_seq_one_letter_code
_entity_poly.pdbx_strand_id
1 'polypeptide(L)'
;MPAPTDIPAALRGGLFTLKQARSLGLSREVLRGRRFRRVLKEVFVLAEIPIGAELVARAALLRLPTGAVLSHLSAALLHRLPVADGRDAHVTLDDPAGSHRRAGVRIHRRRLLPGDKTHRRGLPVRLDRPARPELPGSEGSHRVRRDASLA
;
A
#
# COMPACT_ATOMS: atom_id res chain seq x y z
N MET A 1 -34.96 1.74 -20.09
CA MET A 1 -33.94 1.40 -19.07
C MET A 1 -33.19 0.18 -19.58
N PRO A 2 -31.87 0.23 -19.84
CA PRO A 2 -31.13 -0.98 -20.15
C PRO A 2 -31.28 -1.97 -19.00
N ALA A 3 -31.40 -3.26 -19.31
CA ALA A 3 -31.50 -4.31 -18.31
C ALA A 3 -30.30 -4.22 -17.34
N PRO A 4 -30.48 -4.53 -16.04
CA PRO A 4 -29.38 -4.54 -15.10
C PRO A 4 -28.29 -5.49 -15.62
N THR A 5 -27.10 -4.98 -15.91
CA THR A 5 -25.96 -5.83 -16.30
C THR A 5 -25.69 -6.81 -15.16
N ASP A 6 -25.72 -8.11 -15.43
CA ASP A 6 -25.43 -9.12 -14.43
C ASP A 6 -24.03 -8.94 -13.87
N ILE A 7 -23.89 -9.13 -12.56
CA ILE A 7 -22.60 -9.06 -11.87
C ILE A 7 -21.91 -10.42 -12.04
N PRO A 8 -20.75 -10.50 -12.71
CA PRO A 8 -20.01 -11.75 -12.87
C PRO A 8 -19.64 -12.35 -11.51
N ALA A 9 -19.79 -13.67 -11.35
CA ALA A 9 -19.50 -14.38 -10.10
C ALA A 9 -18.07 -14.14 -9.60
N ALA A 10 -17.10 -14.01 -10.51
CA ALA A 10 -15.70 -13.72 -10.20
C ALA A 10 -15.49 -12.39 -9.45
N LEU A 11 -16.42 -11.44 -9.55
CA LEU A 11 -16.34 -10.14 -8.86
C LEU A 11 -17.05 -10.13 -7.50
N ARG A 12 -17.77 -11.20 -7.15
CA ARG A 12 -18.48 -11.32 -5.87
C ARG A 12 -17.55 -11.69 -4.71
N GLY A 13 -16.37 -12.25 -5.01
CA GLY A 13 -15.39 -12.70 -4.02
C GLY A 13 -14.62 -11.61 -3.29
N GLY A 14 -14.86 -10.32 -3.57
CA GLY A 14 -14.26 -9.21 -2.83
C GLY A 14 -13.76 -8.08 -3.72
N LEU A 15 -12.54 -7.61 -3.45
CA LEU A 15 -11.92 -6.51 -4.18
C LEU A 15 -11.58 -6.91 -5.60
N PHE A 16 -11.80 -5.99 -6.54
CA PHE A 16 -11.37 -6.15 -7.92
C PHE A 16 -10.93 -4.82 -8.52
N THR A 17 -10.06 -4.91 -9.52
CA THR A 17 -9.57 -3.77 -10.28
C THR A 17 -10.50 -3.43 -11.43
N LEU A 18 -10.45 -2.19 -11.92
CA LEU A 18 -11.11 -1.80 -13.15
C LEU A 18 -10.67 -2.67 -14.34
N LYS A 19 -9.40 -3.10 -14.37
CA LYS A 19 -8.88 -3.99 -15.40
C LYS A 19 -9.60 -5.33 -15.40
N GLN A 20 -9.76 -5.95 -14.22
CA GLN A 20 -10.51 -7.21 -14.06
C GLN A 20 -11.99 -7.05 -14.41
N ALA A 21 -12.62 -5.94 -14.01
CA ALA A 21 -14.01 -5.67 -14.37
C ALA A 21 -14.19 -5.54 -15.90
N ARG A 22 -13.28 -4.81 -16.56
CA ARG A 22 -13.29 -4.62 -18.02
C ARG A 22 -13.09 -5.92 -18.79
N SER A 23 -12.18 -6.79 -18.33
CA SER A 23 -12.00 -8.12 -18.95
C SER A 23 -13.23 -9.02 -18.84
N LEU A 24 -14.17 -8.68 -17.95
CA LEU A 24 -15.44 -9.40 -17.75
C LEU A 24 -16.64 -8.62 -18.33
N GLY A 25 -16.40 -7.61 -19.18
CA GLY A 25 -17.46 -6.85 -19.85
C GLY A 25 -18.10 -5.74 -19.03
N LEU A 26 -17.60 -5.44 -17.81
CA LEU A 26 -18.09 -4.30 -17.03
C LEU A 26 -17.32 -3.02 -17.35
N SER A 27 -18.03 -2.03 -17.89
CA SER A 27 -17.46 -0.71 -18.18
C SER A 27 -17.30 0.13 -16.90
N ARG A 28 -16.54 1.24 -17.00
CA ARG A 28 -16.36 2.17 -15.88
C ARG A 28 -17.70 2.83 -15.52
N GLU A 29 -18.58 3.03 -16.50
CA GLU A 29 -19.91 3.60 -16.37
C GLU A 29 -20.81 2.69 -15.53
N VAL A 30 -20.79 1.38 -15.79
CA VAL A 30 -21.53 0.39 -14.98
C VAL A 30 -21.05 0.41 -13.52
N LEU A 31 -19.74 0.54 -13.29
CA LEU A 31 -19.14 0.60 -11.95
C LEU A 31 -19.44 1.90 -11.18
N ARG A 32 -20.00 2.93 -11.83
CA ARG A 32 -20.53 4.12 -11.13
C ARG A 32 -21.93 3.88 -10.55
N GLY A 33 -22.59 2.78 -10.92
CA GLY A 33 -23.90 2.41 -10.40
C GLY A 33 -23.87 2.04 -8.92
N ARG A 34 -25.05 2.11 -8.27
CA ARG A 34 -25.23 1.90 -6.82
C ARG A 34 -24.83 0.52 -6.29
N ARG A 35 -24.65 -0.46 -7.18
CA ARG A 35 -24.25 -1.84 -6.84
C ARG A 35 -22.77 -1.99 -6.52
N PHE A 36 -21.98 -0.94 -6.76
CA PHE A 36 -20.54 -0.93 -6.56
C PHE A 36 -20.12 0.22 -5.65
N ARG A 37 -19.06 0.01 -4.89
CA ARG A 37 -18.36 1.07 -4.15
C ARG A 37 -16.91 1.13 -4.60
N ARG A 38 -16.41 2.36 -4.78
CA ARG A 38 -15.00 2.60 -5.07
C ARG A 38 -14.21 2.66 -3.76
N VAL A 39 -13.27 1.73 -3.58
CA VAL A 39 -12.41 1.67 -2.38
C VAL A 39 -11.18 2.56 -2.55
N LEU A 40 -10.51 2.49 -3.70
CA LEU A 40 -9.42 3.37 -4.11
C LEU A 40 -9.57 3.69 -5.60
N LYS A 41 -8.70 4.56 -6.14
CA LYS A 41 -8.67 4.82 -7.58
C LYS A 41 -8.52 3.49 -8.34
N GLU A 42 -9.51 3.15 -9.15
CA GLU A 42 -9.57 1.94 -9.99
C GLU A 42 -9.66 0.60 -9.25
N VAL A 43 -9.99 0.62 -7.96
CA VAL A 43 -10.28 -0.57 -7.17
C VAL A 43 -11.67 -0.44 -6.57
N PHE A 44 -12.47 -1.47 -6.77
CA PHE A 44 -13.89 -1.50 -6.47
C PHE A 44 -14.25 -2.75 -5.66
N VAL A 45 -15.43 -2.69 -5.07
CA VAL A 45 -16.07 -3.77 -4.33
C VAL A 45 -17.58 -3.68 -4.53
N LEU A 46 -18.31 -4.75 -4.22
CA LEU A 46 -19.77 -4.71 -4.20
C LEU A 46 -20.30 -3.81 -3.08
N ALA A 47 -21.45 -3.19 -3.31
CA ALA A 47 -22.03 -2.22 -2.39
C ALA A 47 -22.42 -2.81 -1.03
N GLU A 48 -22.64 -4.12 -0.93
CA GLU A 48 -22.89 -4.80 0.35
C GLU A 48 -21.65 -4.93 1.25
N ILE A 49 -20.44 -4.86 0.69
CA ILE A 49 -19.20 -5.14 1.45
C ILE A 49 -18.69 -3.86 2.14
N PRO A 50 -18.72 -3.77 3.49
CA PRO A 50 -18.34 -2.57 4.22
C PRO A 50 -16.88 -2.18 3.95
N ILE A 51 -16.65 -0.88 3.73
CA ILE A 51 -15.30 -0.34 3.56
C ILE A 51 -14.72 -0.04 4.93
N GLY A 52 -13.86 -0.94 5.41
CA GLY A 52 -13.02 -0.73 6.59
C GLY A 52 -11.55 -0.52 6.21
N ALA A 53 -10.73 -0.15 7.19
CA ALA A 53 -9.31 0.12 6.99
C ALA A 53 -8.53 -1.09 6.44
N GLU A 54 -8.89 -2.32 6.86
CA GLU A 54 -8.32 -3.55 6.30
C GLU A 54 -8.62 -3.69 4.80
N LEU A 55 -9.84 -3.36 4.36
CA LEU A 55 -10.22 -3.42 2.95
C LEU A 55 -9.45 -2.39 2.12
N VAL A 56 -9.24 -1.18 2.66
CA VAL A 56 -8.43 -0.14 2.03
C VAL A 56 -6.96 -0.57 1.93
N ALA A 57 -6.41 -1.21 2.95
CA ALA A 57 -5.06 -1.77 2.94
C ALA A 57 -4.88 -2.86 1.86
N ARG A 58 -5.84 -3.79 1.75
CA ARG A 58 -5.88 -4.80 0.67
C ARG A 58 -5.96 -4.15 -0.71
N ALA A 59 -6.81 -3.14 -0.87
CA ALA A 59 -6.96 -2.40 -2.11
C ALA A 59 -5.67 -1.67 -2.52
N ALA A 60 -4.88 -1.18 -1.56
CA ALA A 60 -3.60 -0.53 -1.83
C ALA A 60 -2.58 -1.51 -2.42
N LEU A 61 -2.47 -2.72 -1.84
CA LEU A 61 -1.56 -3.76 -2.34
C LEU A 61 -1.89 -4.21 -3.77
N LEU A 62 -3.17 -4.26 -4.15
CA LEU A 62 -3.59 -4.58 -5.53
C LEU A 62 -3.12 -3.57 -6.58
N ARG A 63 -2.79 -2.33 -6.17
CA ARG A 63 -2.38 -1.26 -7.09
C ARG A 63 -0.87 -1.05 -7.15
N LEU A 64 -0.13 -1.65 -6.23
CA LEU A 64 1.29 -1.42 -6.10
C LEU A 64 2.08 -2.59 -6.71
N PRO A 65 3.34 -2.35 -7.10
CA PRO A 65 4.21 -3.42 -7.59
C PRO A 65 4.32 -4.57 -6.57
N THR A 66 4.58 -5.77 -7.10
CA THR A 66 4.92 -6.94 -6.28
C THR A 66 6.08 -6.60 -5.35
N GLY A 67 5.98 -7.00 -4.08
CA GLY A 67 6.97 -6.70 -3.05
C GLY A 67 6.63 -5.52 -2.14
N ALA A 68 5.54 -4.80 -2.42
CA ALA A 68 4.95 -3.81 -1.52
C ALA A 68 4.48 -4.44 -0.20
N VAL A 69 4.78 -3.78 0.93
CA VAL A 69 4.41 -4.28 2.27
C VAL A 69 3.67 -3.22 3.08
N LEU A 70 2.60 -3.61 3.78
CA LEU A 70 1.87 -2.71 4.67
C LEU A 70 2.76 -2.29 5.84
N SER A 71 2.65 -1.04 6.28
CA SER A 71 3.54 -0.45 7.30
C SER A 71 2.78 0.54 8.18
N HIS A 72 3.41 1.00 9.27
CA HIS A 72 2.87 2.05 10.15
C HIS A 72 1.43 1.74 10.60
N LEU A 73 0.51 2.70 10.48
CA LEU A 73 -0.90 2.55 10.87
C LEU A 73 -1.57 1.36 10.19
N SER A 74 -1.28 1.09 8.91
CA SER A 74 -1.84 -0.08 8.22
C SER A 74 -1.30 -1.41 8.74
N ALA A 75 -0.05 -1.45 9.22
CA ALA A 75 0.47 -2.62 9.93
C ALA A 75 -0.20 -2.75 11.31
N ALA A 76 -0.25 -1.66 12.08
CA ALA A 76 -0.84 -1.63 13.42
C ALA A 76 -2.30 -2.11 13.43
N LEU A 77 -3.10 -1.70 12.44
CA LEU A 77 -4.47 -2.18 12.23
C LEU A 77 -4.55 -3.70 12.06
N LEU A 78 -3.63 -4.30 11.30
CA LEU A 78 -3.60 -5.76 11.11
C LEU A 78 -3.19 -6.51 12.37
N HIS A 79 -2.43 -5.85 13.25
CA HIS A 79 -2.09 -6.32 14.59
C HIS A 79 -3.17 -6.02 15.64
N ARG A 80 -4.32 -5.44 15.25
CA ARG A 80 -5.40 -5.01 16.17
C ARG A 80 -4.94 -4.02 17.25
N LEU A 81 -3.90 -3.25 16.97
CA LEU A 81 -3.48 -2.18 17.87
C LEU A 81 -4.48 -1.02 17.78
N PRO A 82 -4.78 -0.35 18.90
CA PRO A 82 -5.65 0.81 18.90
C PRO A 82 -4.93 1.96 18.18
N VAL A 83 -5.36 2.26 16.97
CA VAL A 83 -4.85 3.37 16.18
C VAL A 83 -6.00 4.19 15.63
N ALA A 84 -5.78 5.50 15.49
CA ALA A 84 -6.76 6.35 14.84
C ALA A 84 -7.00 5.88 13.41
N ASP A 85 -8.26 5.97 12.96
CA ASP A 85 -8.62 5.66 11.58
C ASP A 85 -7.87 6.60 10.63
N GLY A 86 -6.85 6.06 9.98
CA GLY A 86 -6.08 6.76 8.96
C GLY A 86 -6.86 6.82 7.64
N ARG A 87 -6.92 8.01 7.03
CA ARG A 87 -7.55 8.19 5.70
C ARG A 87 -6.79 7.51 4.56
N ASP A 88 -5.49 7.29 4.72
CA ASP A 88 -4.62 6.70 3.71
C ASP A 88 -4.11 5.32 4.17
N ALA A 89 -3.97 4.36 3.25
CA ALA A 89 -3.21 3.14 3.53
C ALA A 89 -1.70 3.42 3.51
N HIS A 90 -0.94 2.89 4.47
CA HIS A 90 0.50 3.06 4.58
C HIS A 90 1.22 1.82 4.04
N VAL A 91 2.05 2.01 3.02
CA VAL A 91 2.78 0.95 2.33
C VAL A 91 4.25 1.32 2.20
N THR A 92 5.15 0.38 2.39
CA THR A 92 6.58 0.52 2.09
C THR A 92 6.94 -0.26 0.82
N LEU A 93 7.69 0.38 -0.08
CA LEU A 93 8.33 -0.22 -1.25
C LEU A 93 9.83 -0.33 -1.00
N ASP A 94 10.43 -1.40 -1.54
CA ASP A 94 11.87 -1.62 -1.53
C ASP A 94 12.52 -0.77 -2.64
N ASP A 95 12.93 0.45 -2.30
CA ASP A 95 13.37 1.50 -3.23
C ASP A 95 14.23 2.52 -2.44
N PRO A 96 15.10 3.34 -3.07
CA PRO A 96 15.85 4.39 -2.38
C PRO A 96 14.94 5.36 -1.64
N ALA A 97 15.44 5.88 -0.52
CA ALA A 97 14.66 6.54 0.51
C ALA A 97 13.73 7.66 0.01
N GLY A 98 12.56 7.77 0.62
CA GLY A 98 11.62 8.87 0.37
C GLY A 98 10.19 8.50 0.74
N SER A 99 9.26 9.44 0.63
CA SER A 99 7.83 9.12 0.73
C SER A 99 7.00 10.05 -0.15
N HIS A 100 5.87 9.56 -0.63
CA HIS A 100 4.90 10.38 -1.34
C HIS A 100 3.47 9.84 -1.16
N ARG A 101 2.49 10.69 -1.45
CA ARG A 101 1.08 10.32 -1.44
C ARG A 101 0.59 10.07 -2.85
N ARG A 102 -0.18 9.00 -3.06
CA ARG A 102 -0.87 8.78 -4.34
C ARG A 102 -2.24 8.13 -4.13
N ALA A 103 -3.29 8.89 -4.42
CA ALA A 103 -4.66 8.38 -4.54
C ALA A 103 -5.12 7.50 -3.35
N GLY A 104 -5.03 8.03 -2.12
CA GLY A 104 -5.43 7.34 -0.88
C GLY A 104 -4.39 6.38 -0.30
N VAL A 105 -3.16 6.38 -0.83
CA VAL A 105 -2.06 5.55 -0.34
C VAL A 105 -0.86 6.44 0.01
N ARG A 106 -0.32 6.25 1.21
CA ARG A 106 0.96 6.77 1.64
C ARG A 106 2.05 5.75 1.31
N ILE A 107 2.90 6.09 0.35
CA ILE A 107 3.98 5.23 -0.10
C ILE A 107 5.27 5.71 0.55
N HIS A 108 5.89 4.82 1.31
CA HIS A 108 7.22 4.96 1.87
C HIS A 108 8.18 4.16 1.00
N ARG A 109 9.39 4.68 0.81
CA ARG A 109 10.48 3.99 0.12
C ARG A 109 11.59 3.79 1.12
N ARG A 110 11.97 2.53 1.32
CA ARG A 110 13.09 2.15 2.17
C ARG A 110 13.58 0.80 1.71
N ARG A 111 14.89 0.58 1.76
CA ARG A 111 15.46 -0.75 1.59
C ARG A 111 14.82 -1.74 2.58
N LEU A 112 14.21 -2.81 2.06
CA LEU A 112 13.58 -3.86 2.85
C LEU A 112 14.48 -5.09 2.86
N LEU A 113 14.96 -5.48 4.04
CA LEU A 113 15.70 -6.73 4.18
C LEU A 113 14.72 -7.91 4.19
N PRO A 114 15.16 -9.14 3.83
CA PRO A 114 14.29 -10.33 3.87
C PRO A 114 13.60 -10.54 5.23
N GLY A 115 14.29 -10.23 6.33
CA GLY A 115 13.76 -10.32 7.69
C GLY A 115 12.81 -9.20 8.13
N ASP A 116 12.59 -8.18 7.30
CA ASP A 116 11.68 -7.06 7.58
C ASP A 116 10.24 -7.36 7.18
N LYS A 117 10.00 -8.47 6.48
CA LYS A 117 8.69 -8.84 5.92
C LYS A 117 8.09 -10.00 6.71
N THR A 118 6.86 -9.85 7.15
CA THR A 118 6.05 -10.91 7.74
C THR A 118 4.66 -10.93 7.10
N HIS A 119 3.84 -11.93 7.43
CA HIS A 119 2.46 -12.02 6.96
C HIS A 119 1.50 -11.96 8.14
N ARG A 120 0.43 -11.18 7.99
CA ARG A 120 -0.69 -11.12 8.94
C ARG A 120 -2.00 -11.07 8.16
N ARG A 121 -2.94 -11.97 8.48
CA ARG A 121 -4.24 -12.10 7.77
C ARG A 121 -4.08 -12.30 6.26
N GLY A 122 -3.02 -13.00 5.85
CA GLY A 122 -2.66 -13.21 4.44
C GLY A 122 -2.09 -11.98 3.73
N LEU A 123 -1.74 -10.91 4.45
CA LEU A 123 -1.19 -9.68 3.87
C LEU A 123 0.28 -9.50 4.28
N PRO A 124 1.15 -9.03 3.36
CA PRO A 124 2.52 -8.70 3.68
C PRO A 124 2.56 -7.45 4.54
N VAL A 125 3.17 -7.57 5.71
CA VAL A 125 3.33 -6.52 6.70
C VAL A 125 4.81 -6.36 7.01
N ARG A 126 5.26 -5.11 7.10
CA ARG A 126 6.59 -4.80 7.60
C ARG A 126 6.62 -5.04 9.10
N LEU A 127 7.51 -5.90 9.56
CA LEU A 127 7.81 -6.02 10.97
C LEU A 127 8.47 -4.71 11.41
N ASP A 128 7.88 -4.00 12.37
CA ASP A 128 8.58 -2.90 13.03
C ASP A 128 9.61 -3.50 13.98
N ARG A 129 10.72 -3.98 13.42
CA ARG A 129 11.90 -4.08 14.29
C ARG A 129 12.19 -2.66 14.77
N PRO A 130 12.38 -2.43 16.09
CA PRO A 130 13.04 -1.21 16.52
C PRO A 130 14.30 -1.09 15.67
N ALA A 131 14.60 0.13 15.20
CA ALA A 131 15.84 0.36 14.47
C ALA A 131 16.95 -0.36 15.24
N ARG A 132 17.66 -1.29 14.57
CA ARG A 132 18.87 -1.85 15.17
C ARG A 132 19.65 -0.64 15.67
N PRO A 133 20.07 -0.57 16.95
CA PRO A 133 20.98 0.48 17.37
C PRO A 133 22.10 0.49 16.34
N GLU A 134 22.31 1.61 15.68
CA GLU A 134 23.49 1.79 14.83
C GLU A 134 24.67 1.48 15.74
N LEU A 135 25.37 0.38 15.46
CA LEU A 135 26.61 0.11 16.16
C LEU A 135 27.54 1.27 15.83
N PRO A 136 28.03 2.04 16.83
CA PRO A 136 29.00 3.09 16.56
C PRO A 136 30.27 2.40 16.08
N GLY A 137 30.61 2.56 14.80
CA GLY A 137 31.71 1.81 14.21
C GLY A 137 31.90 2.02 12.72
N SER A 138 32.06 3.26 12.29
CA SER A 138 32.90 3.59 11.12
C SER A 138 33.22 5.08 11.13
N GLU A 139 34.07 5.49 12.07
CA GLU A 139 34.97 6.61 11.82
C GLU A 139 35.89 6.20 10.66
N GLY A 140 36.09 7.10 9.70
CA GLY A 140 37.08 6.89 8.66
C GLY A 140 36.72 7.49 7.31
N SER A 141 36.61 8.82 7.23
CA SER A 141 37.18 9.54 6.09
C SER A 141 37.30 11.02 6.42
N HIS A 142 38.32 11.35 7.21
CA HIS A 142 38.86 12.71 7.30
C HIS A 142 39.35 13.10 5.89
N ARG A 143 38.54 13.87 5.15
CA ARG A 143 38.97 14.44 3.88
C ARG A 143 39.83 15.66 4.22
N VAL A 144 41.15 15.46 4.22
CA VAL A 144 42.16 16.52 4.35
C VAL A 144 41.89 17.56 3.25
N ARG A 145 41.49 18.76 3.65
CA ARG A 145 41.58 19.94 2.78
C ARG A 145 43.05 20.34 2.76
N ARG A 146 43.70 20.24 1.60
CA ARG A 146 44.97 20.92 1.39
C ARG A 146 44.65 22.39 1.16
N ASP A 147 45.13 23.22 2.08
CA ASP A 147 45.40 24.63 1.84
C ASP A 147 46.36 24.78 0.67
N ALA A 148 46.08 25.75 -0.18
CA ALA A 148 47.06 26.36 -1.07
C ALA A 148 46.82 27.88 -1.01
N SER A 149 47.55 28.51 -0.10
CA SER A 149 47.77 29.96 -0.07
C SER A 149 48.98 30.30 -0.95
N LEU A 150 48.82 31.37 -1.74
CA LEU A 150 49.81 32.35 -2.19
C LEU A 150 51.02 31.88 -3.03
N ALA A 151 51.04 32.34 -4.28
CA ALA A 151 52.13 33.14 -4.83
C ALA A 151 51.55 34.16 -5.82
#